data_AF-A0A662DL86-F1
#
_entry.id   AF-A0A662DL86-F1
#
_cell.length_a   1.000
_cell.length_b   1.000
_cell.length_c   1.000
_cell.angle_alpha   90.00
_cell.angle_beta   90.00
_cell.angle_gamma   90.00
#
_symmetry.space_group_name_H-M   'P 1'
#
loop_
_entity.id
_entity.type
_entity.pdbx_description
1 polymer ?
#
loop_
_entity_poly.entity_id
_entity_poly.type
_entity_poly.pdbx_seq_one_letter_code
_entity_poly.pdbx_strand_id
1 'polypeptide(L)'
;MIVWINTLPWIGTTGDDGWHLYTRERPELADFIAFNGIEGLVMLSGDAHMLAIDDGTNSDYSTTGNAAIPVFHAAAMDRTGSVKGGPYSHGAIPGGGQYGWMTVEDDGWSPICIDWSGRRFQEGEIIHLRFCQEMAPELDTDRDGRDDVEDCSFADPGLWAPPRSVTGVSMSIGETGAIELAWDSQSIEVGPATRYDIVTGLIDELRQDGGYFRATCLETGIEAPPFVDETGNPVPGRIRYYLVRARNDCGSVGYGHVDAADPRFALDAPRPCPYR
;
A
#
# COMPACT_ATOMS: atom_id res chain seq x y z
N MET A 1 -10.06 6.94 4.22
CA MET A 1 -11.35 7.63 4.50
C MET A 1 -12.08 7.93 3.20
N ILE A 2 -13.38 7.64 3.13
CA ILE A 2 -14.26 7.86 1.98
C ILE A 2 -15.42 8.75 2.42
N VAL A 3 -15.66 9.84 1.71
CA VAL A 3 -16.83 10.72 1.93
C VAL A 3 -17.82 10.53 0.79
N TRP A 4 -18.95 9.88 1.08
CA TRP A 4 -20.04 9.72 0.14
C TRP A 4 -20.99 10.92 0.22
N ILE A 5 -21.03 11.70 -0.86
CA ILE A 5 -22.02 12.79 -1.01
C ILE A 5 -23.33 12.21 -1.54
N ASN A 6 -24.39 12.42 -0.78
CA ASN A 6 -25.71 11.91 -1.08
C ASN A 6 -26.74 13.05 -1.08
N THR A 7 -27.70 12.99 -2.00
CA THR A 7 -28.74 14.03 -2.12
C THR A 7 -29.92 13.70 -1.22
N LEU A 8 -30.41 12.47 -1.23
CA LEU A 8 -31.61 12.02 -0.51
C LEU A 8 -31.24 11.43 0.86
N PRO A 9 -32.05 11.57 1.94
CA PRO A 9 -31.80 10.86 3.20
C PRO A 9 -31.66 9.36 2.99
N TRP A 10 -30.51 8.83 3.41
CA TRP A 10 -30.24 7.39 3.43
C TRP A 10 -31.11 6.66 4.48
N ILE A 11 -31.17 7.28 5.67
CA ILE A 11 -31.89 6.77 6.83
C ILE A 11 -33.37 7.08 6.71
N GLY A 12 -34.22 6.06 6.79
CA GLY A 12 -35.67 6.20 6.80
C GLY A 12 -36.38 4.94 6.33
N THR A 13 -37.65 4.82 6.73
CA THR A 13 -38.57 3.76 6.28
C THR A 13 -39.76 4.31 5.49
N THR A 14 -40.05 5.60 5.63
CA THR A 14 -41.15 6.33 4.97
C THR A 14 -40.74 7.79 4.79
N GLY A 15 -41.56 8.58 4.08
CA GLY A 15 -41.40 10.03 3.93
C GLY A 15 -41.24 10.45 2.48
N ASP A 16 -40.88 11.72 2.28
CA ASP A 16 -40.60 12.26 0.95
C ASP A 16 -39.08 12.23 0.67
N ASP A 17 -38.70 12.06 -0.59
CA ASP A 17 -37.34 12.24 -1.11
C ASP A 17 -36.25 11.42 -0.39
N GLY A 18 -36.51 10.16 -0.04
CA GLY A 18 -35.55 9.31 0.69
C GLY A 18 -35.18 8.01 -0.03
N TRP A 19 -34.04 7.43 0.34
CA TRP A 19 -33.57 6.15 -0.20
C TRP A 19 -34.49 4.96 0.14
N HIS A 20 -35.43 5.12 1.06
CA HIS A 20 -36.43 4.11 1.40
C HIS A 20 -37.32 3.70 0.20
N LEU A 21 -37.40 4.53 -0.85
CA LEU A 21 -38.11 4.21 -2.10
C LEU A 21 -37.30 3.26 -3.02
N TYR A 22 -35.99 3.15 -2.82
CA TYR A 22 -35.07 2.35 -3.63
C TYR A 22 -34.80 1.00 -2.96
N THR A 23 -35.85 0.17 -2.92
CA THR A 23 -35.88 -1.06 -2.12
C THR A 23 -34.96 -2.17 -2.64
N ARG A 24 -34.39 -2.02 -3.84
CA ARG A 24 -33.39 -2.94 -4.40
C ARG A 24 -31.98 -2.39 -4.26
N GLU A 25 -31.77 -1.15 -4.68
CA GLU A 25 -30.46 -0.53 -4.77
C GLU A 25 -29.88 -0.24 -3.37
N ARG A 26 -30.71 0.19 -2.41
CA ARG A 26 -30.23 0.49 -1.05
C ARG A 26 -29.65 -0.75 -0.36
N PRO A 27 -30.36 -1.90 -0.30
CA PRO A 27 -29.77 -3.13 0.22
C PRO A 27 -28.57 -3.62 -0.59
N GLU A 28 -28.60 -3.54 -1.92
CA GLU A 28 -27.47 -3.97 -2.78
C GLU A 28 -26.17 -3.20 -2.47
N LEU A 29 -26.26 -1.89 -2.27
CA LEU A 29 -25.11 -1.06 -1.88
C LEU A 29 -24.65 -1.37 -0.44
N ALA A 30 -25.59 -1.54 0.50
CA ALA A 30 -25.25 -1.87 1.87
C ALA A 30 -24.61 -3.27 1.99
N ASP A 31 -25.14 -4.26 1.27
CA ASP A 31 -24.57 -5.61 1.16
C ASP A 31 -23.18 -5.57 0.53
N PHE A 32 -22.95 -4.74 -0.49
CA PHE A 32 -21.63 -4.56 -1.07
C PHE A 32 -20.62 -4.01 -0.06
N ILE A 33 -21.02 -3.02 0.75
CA ILE A 33 -20.18 -2.45 1.82
C ILE A 33 -19.84 -3.53 2.85
N ALA A 34 -20.85 -4.25 3.35
CA ALA A 34 -20.64 -5.30 4.35
C ALA A 34 -19.79 -6.46 3.81
N PHE A 35 -20.09 -6.94 2.60
CA PHE A 35 -19.41 -8.08 1.99
C PHE A 35 -17.91 -7.83 1.78
N ASN A 36 -17.55 -6.60 1.39
CA ASN A 36 -16.16 -6.22 1.15
C ASN A 36 -15.46 -5.65 2.39
N GLY A 37 -16.12 -5.58 3.55
CA GLY A 37 -15.54 -5.00 4.75
C GLY A 37 -15.10 -3.55 4.55
N ILE A 38 -15.89 -2.75 3.83
CA ILE A 38 -15.53 -1.35 3.55
C ILE A 38 -15.69 -0.52 4.82
N GLU A 39 -14.56 -0.17 5.42
CA GLU A 39 -14.47 0.69 6.59
C GLU A 39 -14.06 2.12 6.24
N GLY A 40 -14.21 3.06 7.18
CA GLY A 40 -13.86 4.46 6.99
C GLY A 40 -14.69 5.16 5.92
N LEU A 41 -15.97 4.83 5.84
CA LEU A 41 -16.97 5.45 4.97
C LEU A 41 -17.91 6.32 5.81
N VAL A 42 -18.12 7.57 5.38
CA VAL A 42 -19.10 8.48 5.99
C VAL A 42 -19.95 9.14 4.92
N MET A 43 -21.15 9.58 5.28
CA MET A 43 -22.09 10.18 4.35
C MET A 43 -22.43 11.63 4.69
N LEU A 44 -22.33 12.52 3.71
CA LEU A 44 -22.78 13.91 3.81
C LEU A 44 -23.99 14.15 2.90
N SER A 45 -25.03 14.80 3.43
CA SER A 45 -26.28 15.06 2.73
C SER A 45 -26.81 16.48 2.92
N GLY A 46 -27.60 16.99 1.97
CA GLY A 46 -28.06 18.40 1.99
C GLY A 46 -29.54 18.66 1.68
N ASP A 47 -30.26 17.75 1.02
CA ASP A 47 -31.63 18.03 0.54
C ASP A 47 -32.73 17.95 1.62
N ALA A 48 -32.40 17.43 2.80
CA ALA A 48 -33.40 17.30 3.88
C ALA A 48 -33.86 18.65 4.46
N HIS A 49 -33.17 19.75 4.15
CA HIS A 49 -33.39 21.08 4.72
C HIS A 49 -33.39 21.08 6.26
N MET A 50 -32.40 20.42 6.84
CA MET A 50 -32.19 20.34 8.27
C MET A 50 -30.73 20.04 8.58
N LEU A 51 -30.36 20.23 9.85
CA LEU A 51 -29.21 19.58 10.43
C LEU A 51 -29.64 18.28 11.13
N ALA A 52 -28.95 17.19 10.86
CA ALA A 52 -29.14 15.94 11.58
C ALA A 52 -27.86 15.10 11.53
N ILE A 53 -27.52 14.43 12.64
CA ILE A 53 -26.37 13.52 12.70
C ILE A 53 -26.85 12.14 13.18
N ASP A 54 -26.43 11.11 12.46
CA ASP A 54 -26.44 9.73 12.91
C ASP A 54 -25.00 9.24 13.02
N ASP A 55 -24.69 8.56 14.12
CA ASP A 55 -23.38 7.95 14.42
C ASP A 55 -23.20 6.57 13.76
N GLY A 56 -24.13 6.18 12.89
CA GLY A 56 -24.14 4.89 12.20
C GLY A 56 -25.18 3.92 12.76
N THR A 57 -25.74 4.19 13.95
CA THR A 57 -26.68 3.30 14.64
C THR A 57 -27.96 3.00 13.87
N ASN A 58 -28.39 3.86 12.94
CA ASN A 58 -29.65 3.71 12.19
C ASN A 58 -29.46 3.57 10.67
N SER A 59 -28.23 3.36 10.23
CA SER A 59 -27.85 3.47 8.81
C SER A 59 -27.57 2.14 8.12
N ASP A 60 -27.46 1.04 8.86
CA ASP A 60 -27.19 -0.27 8.29
C ASP A 60 -28.46 -0.84 7.63
N TYR A 61 -28.41 -0.96 6.30
CA TYR A 61 -29.47 -1.59 5.50
C TYR A 61 -29.00 -2.88 4.81
N SER A 62 -27.86 -3.43 5.24
CA SER A 62 -27.37 -4.72 4.74
C SER A 62 -28.17 -5.87 5.35
N THR A 63 -28.15 -7.00 4.67
CA THR A 63 -28.76 -8.25 5.10
C THR A 63 -27.91 -9.01 6.12
N THR A 64 -26.60 -8.75 6.14
CA THR A 64 -25.62 -9.42 7.01
C THR A 64 -25.30 -8.64 8.27
N GLY A 65 -25.67 -7.36 8.33
CA GLY A 65 -25.05 -6.39 9.24
C GLY A 65 -23.65 -6.00 8.78
N ASN A 66 -23.04 -5.04 9.48
CA ASN A 66 -21.71 -4.46 9.23
C ASN A 66 -21.64 -3.48 8.05
N ALA A 67 -22.73 -2.77 7.76
CA ALA A 67 -22.74 -1.64 6.82
C ALA A 67 -23.23 -0.34 7.47
N ALA A 68 -22.92 -0.15 8.76
CA ALA A 68 -23.19 1.11 9.44
C ALA A 68 -22.31 2.24 8.87
N ILE A 69 -22.94 3.36 8.53
CA ILE A 69 -22.33 4.55 7.95
C ILE A 69 -22.77 5.76 8.79
N PRO A 70 -21.85 6.49 9.44
CA PRO A 70 -22.18 7.79 10.01
C PRO A 70 -22.76 8.74 8.95
N VAL A 71 -23.86 9.42 9.25
CA VAL A 71 -24.57 10.31 8.31
C VAL A 71 -24.70 11.70 8.89
N PHE A 72 -24.33 12.73 8.12
CA PHE A 72 -24.55 14.13 8.46
C PHE A 72 -25.37 14.85 7.39
N HIS A 73 -26.58 15.28 7.76
CA HIS A 73 -27.32 16.30 7.02
C HIS A 73 -26.79 17.67 7.40
N ALA A 74 -26.16 18.34 6.45
CA ALA A 74 -25.33 19.52 6.67
C ALA A 74 -25.99 20.84 6.23
N ALA A 75 -27.27 20.85 5.85
CA ALA A 75 -27.89 22.08 5.36
C ALA A 75 -29.41 22.11 5.44
N ALA A 76 -29.89 23.31 5.73
CA ALA A 76 -30.95 23.89 4.91
C ALA A 76 -30.48 25.12 4.12
N MET A 77 -29.31 25.71 4.45
CA MET A 77 -28.99 27.10 4.08
C MET A 77 -30.22 27.98 4.32
N ASP A 78 -30.67 28.78 3.36
CA ASP A 78 -31.85 29.65 3.52
C ASP A 78 -33.19 28.96 3.20
N ARG A 79 -33.21 27.63 3.02
CA ARG A 79 -34.45 26.89 2.74
C ARG A 79 -35.37 26.81 3.96
N THR A 80 -36.67 26.66 3.70
CA THR A 80 -37.64 26.32 4.74
C THR A 80 -37.33 24.94 5.30
N GLY A 81 -37.25 24.84 6.62
CA GLY A 81 -36.88 23.61 7.30
C GLY A 81 -37.88 22.48 7.07
N SER A 82 -37.36 21.28 6.82
CA SER A 82 -38.14 20.03 6.82
C SER A 82 -37.42 18.96 7.63
N VAL A 83 -38.16 17.99 8.16
CA VAL A 83 -37.57 16.78 8.73
C VAL A 83 -37.87 15.64 7.78
N LYS A 84 -36.83 15.05 7.19
CA LYS A 84 -36.93 13.91 6.29
C LYS A 84 -36.10 12.76 6.88
N GLY A 85 -36.57 11.52 6.71
CA GLY A 85 -35.83 10.34 7.16
C GLY A 85 -35.76 10.16 8.69
N GLY A 86 -34.77 9.41 9.14
CA GLY A 86 -34.52 9.09 10.55
C GLY A 86 -35.02 7.70 10.99
N PRO A 87 -34.85 7.35 12.28
CA PRO A 87 -34.33 8.20 13.36
C PRO A 87 -32.84 8.53 13.21
N TYR A 88 -32.44 9.71 13.69
CA TYR A 88 -31.04 10.15 13.75
C TYR A 88 -30.60 10.18 15.21
N SER A 89 -29.48 9.55 15.55
CA SER A 89 -29.05 9.39 16.95
C SER A 89 -28.82 10.70 17.70
N HIS A 90 -28.44 11.77 17.00
CA HIS A 90 -28.23 13.11 17.59
C HIS A 90 -29.40 14.07 17.29
N GLY A 91 -30.52 13.54 16.78
CA GLY A 91 -31.72 14.30 16.47
C GLY A 91 -31.67 15.00 15.11
N ALA A 92 -32.79 15.64 14.78
CA ALA A 92 -32.99 16.40 13.56
C ALA A 92 -33.52 17.79 13.89
N ILE A 93 -32.88 18.82 13.34
CA ILE A 93 -33.15 20.23 13.61
C ILE A 93 -33.55 20.90 12.28
N PRO A 94 -34.85 21.05 12.00
CA PRO A 94 -35.28 21.79 10.81
C PRO A 94 -35.00 23.30 10.99
N GLY A 95 -34.84 24.01 9.88
CA GLY A 95 -34.87 25.48 9.85
C GLY A 95 -33.83 26.09 8.92
N GLY A 96 -34.07 27.34 8.51
CA GLY A 96 -33.15 28.08 7.65
C GLY A 96 -31.94 28.67 8.38
N GLY A 97 -31.03 29.26 7.61
CA GLY A 97 -29.73 29.78 8.06
C GLY A 97 -28.75 28.71 8.50
N GLN A 98 -28.97 27.43 8.18
CA GLN A 98 -28.19 26.30 8.72
C GLN A 98 -27.16 25.75 7.73
N TYR A 99 -25.96 25.44 8.21
CA TYR A 99 -24.87 24.87 7.42
C TYR A 99 -24.01 23.93 8.28
N GLY A 100 -23.36 22.97 7.66
CA GLY A 100 -22.48 22.00 8.31
C GLY A 100 -21.03 22.24 7.95
N TRP A 101 -20.15 21.87 8.88
CA TRP A 101 -18.71 21.87 8.72
C TRP A 101 -18.20 20.46 9.04
N MET A 102 -17.32 19.94 8.18
CA MET A 102 -16.59 18.71 8.42
C MET A 102 -15.10 19.05 8.47
N THR A 103 -14.49 18.82 9.62
CA THR A 103 -13.04 18.90 9.78
C THR A 103 -12.49 17.48 9.77
N VAL A 104 -11.45 17.26 8.96
CA VAL A 104 -10.70 15.99 8.92
C VAL A 104 -9.33 16.24 9.52
N GLU A 105 -9.00 15.48 10.54
CA GLU A 105 -7.68 15.45 11.16
C GLU A 105 -7.00 14.14 10.78
N ASP A 106 -5.87 14.28 10.09
CA ASP A 106 -5.03 13.19 9.62
C ASP A 106 -3.57 13.66 9.70
N ASP A 107 -2.79 13.01 10.56
CA ASP A 107 -1.36 13.28 10.74
C ASP A 107 -0.47 12.19 10.11
N GLY A 108 -1.07 11.19 9.45
CA GLY A 108 -0.40 10.06 8.81
C GLY A 108 0.04 8.95 9.75
N TRP A 109 -0.20 9.05 11.07
CA TRP A 109 0.26 8.07 12.07
C TRP A 109 -0.81 7.70 13.11
N SER A 110 -1.88 8.48 13.20
CA SER A 110 -2.99 8.28 14.12
C SER A 110 -4.29 7.95 13.36
N PRO A 111 -5.32 7.43 14.06
CA PRO A 111 -6.65 7.27 13.48
C PRO A 111 -7.14 8.55 12.82
N ILE A 112 -7.74 8.43 11.63
CA ILE A 112 -8.33 9.58 10.94
C ILE A 112 -9.55 10.03 11.74
N CYS A 113 -9.51 11.24 12.30
CA CYS A 113 -10.60 11.80 13.08
C CYS A 113 -11.46 12.75 12.26
N ILE A 114 -12.77 12.63 12.43
CA ILE A 114 -13.77 13.50 11.84
C ILE A 114 -14.44 14.29 12.96
N ASP A 115 -14.52 15.61 12.76
CA ASP A 115 -15.28 16.53 13.59
C ASP A 115 -16.37 17.19 12.75
N TRP A 116 -17.62 16.84 13.05
CA TRP A 116 -18.81 17.41 12.42
C TRP A 116 -19.44 18.47 13.30
N SER A 117 -19.66 19.64 12.72
CA SER A 117 -20.26 20.79 13.39
C SER A 117 -21.40 21.33 12.53
N GLY A 118 -22.64 21.14 12.98
CA GLY A 118 -23.82 21.77 12.40
C GLY A 118 -24.08 23.11 13.06
N ARG A 119 -24.24 24.16 12.24
CA ARG A 119 -24.26 25.55 12.67
C ARG A 119 -25.44 26.30 12.11
N ARG A 120 -25.87 27.34 12.81
CA ARG A 120 -26.84 28.31 12.31
C ARG A 120 -26.25 29.71 12.33
N PHE A 121 -26.52 30.48 11.28
CA PHE A 121 -26.10 31.87 11.17
C PHE A 121 -26.53 32.66 12.42
N GLN A 122 -25.59 33.43 12.98
CA GLN A 122 -25.71 34.20 14.25
C GLN A 122 -25.83 33.39 15.55
N GLU A 123 -26.24 32.12 15.53
CA GLU A 123 -26.37 31.28 16.73
C GLU A 123 -25.12 30.41 16.99
N GLY A 124 -24.32 30.11 15.96
CA GLY A 124 -23.12 29.27 16.09
C GLY A 124 -23.42 27.79 15.96
N GLU A 125 -22.63 26.93 16.62
CA GLU A 125 -22.81 25.48 16.62
C GLU A 125 -24.03 25.05 17.44
N ILE A 126 -24.83 24.16 16.87
CA ILE A 126 -26.08 23.68 17.45
C ILE A 126 -26.21 22.15 17.45
N ILE A 127 -25.34 21.44 16.72
CA ILE A 127 -25.18 19.98 16.79
C ILE A 127 -23.72 19.64 16.47
N HIS A 128 -23.16 18.66 17.18
CA HIS A 128 -21.76 18.27 17.04
C HIS A 128 -21.61 16.76 17.20
N LEU A 129 -20.69 16.18 16.45
CA LEU A 129 -20.20 14.82 16.68
C LEU A 129 -18.74 14.74 16.24
N ARG A 130 -17.90 14.20 17.11
CA ARG A 130 -16.52 13.81 16.80
C ARG A 130 -16.35 12.31 16.97
N PHE A 131 -15.73 11.69 15.99
CA PHE A 131 -15.34 10.28 16.04
C PHE A 131 -14.04 10.07 15.28
N CYS A 132 -13.33 8.99 15.61
CA CYS A 132 -12.11 8.61 14.93
C CYS A 132 -12.30 7.23 14.34
N GLN A 133 -11.91 7.07 13.09
CA GLN A 133 -11.83 5.79 12.44
C GLN A 133 -10.41 5.28 12.62
N GLU A 134 -10.25 4.22 13.40
CA GLU A 134 -9.02 3.43 13.39
C GLU A 134 -8.77 3.02 11.94
N MET A 135 -7.57 3.27 11.43
CA MET A 135 -7.17 2.57 10.21
C MET A 135 -7.24 1.07 10.55
N ALA A 136 -7.87 0.27 9.69
CA ALA A 136 -7.92 -1.17 9.88
C ALA A 136 -6.51 -1.66 10.26
N PRO A 137 -6.38 -2.60 11.21
CA PRO A 137 -5.06 -3.11 11.61
C PRO A 137 -4.31 -3.48 10.33
N GLU A 138 -3.08 -2.98 10.21
CA GLU A 138 -2.17 -3.24 9.08
C GLU A 138 -2.41 -4.67 8.59
N LEU A 139 -2.95 -4.80 7.38
CA LEU A 139 -3.25 -6.11 6.83
C LEU A 139 -1.89 -6.73 6.54
N ASP A 140 -1.48 -7.70 7.35
CA ASP A 140 -0.22 -8.43 7.20
C ASP A 140 -0.61 -9.88 6.90
N THR A 141 -0.85 -10.15 5.61
CA THR A 141 -1.48 -11.40 5.15
C THR A 141 -0.56 -12.60 5.41
N ASP A 142 0.75 -12.44 5.28
CA ASP A 142 1.72 -13.53 5.41
C ASP A 142 2.51 -13.55 6.73
N ARG A 143 2.33 -12.52 7.57
CA ARG A 143 2.83 -12.41 8.95
C ARG A 143 4.34 -12.23 9.04
N ASP A 144 4.92 -11.50 8.10
CA ASP A 144 6.33 -11.10 8.13
C ASP A 144 6.56 -9.80 8.92
N GLY A 145 5.50 -9.13 9.36
CA GLY A 145 5.53 -7.86 10.07
C GLY A 145 5.59 -6.64 9.16
N ARG A 146 5.21 -6.77 7.89
CA ARG A 146 5.01 -5.70 6.92
C ARG A 146 3.53 -5.58 6.57
N ASP A 147 3.07 -4.35 6.38
CA ASP A 147 1.72 -4.10 5.86
C ASP A 147 1.68 -4.47 4.38
N ASP A 148 0.65 -5.19 3.94
CA ASP A 148 0.33 -5.56 2.56
C ASP A 148 0.43 -4.37 1.58
N VAL A 149 0.26 -3.12 2.04
CA VAL A 149 0.42 -1.92 1.20
C VAL A 149 1.88 -1.53 0.94
N GLU A 150 2.79 -1.90 1.83
CA GLU A 150 4.24 -1.68 1.71
C GLU A 150 4.99 -2.95 1.28
N ASP A 151 4.35 -4.11 1.39
CA ASP A 151 4.85 -5.41 1.03
C ASP A 151 4.69 -5.68 -0.48
N CYS A 152 5.82 -5.93 -1.15
CA CYS A 152 5.81 -6.30 -2.56
C CYS A 152 5.21 -7.70 -2.84
N SER A 153 5.10 -8.56 -1.82
CA SER A 153 4.62 -9.93 -1.91
C SER A 153 3.81 -10.34 -0.67
N PHE A 154 2.56 -9.88 -0.62
CA PHE A 154 1.52 -10.21 0.39
C PHE A 154 1.25 -11.72 0.68
N ALA A 155 1.96 -12.64 0.05
CA ALA A 155 1.79 -14.08 0.18
C ALA A 155 3.09 -14.85 0.46
N ASP A 156 4.26 -14.18 0.48
CA ASP A 156 5.55 -14.81 0.76
C ASP A 156 6.27 -14.07 1.89
N PRO A 157 6.24 -14.61 3.12
CA PRO A 157 6.81 -13.92 4.28
C PRO A 157 8.34 -13.83 4.25
N GLY A 158 8.96 -14.36 3.19
CA GLY A 158 10.37 -14.20 2.89
C GLY A 158 10.68 -13.01 1.98
N LEU A 159 9.71 -12.20 1.52
CA LEU A 159 9.91 -11.15 0.52
C LEU A 159 8.99 -9.94 0.76
N TRP A 160 9.59 -8.76 0.94
CA TRP A 160 8.80 -7.53 1.15
C TRP A 160 9.27 -6.31 0.36
N ALA A 161 10.44 -6.37 -0.30
CA ALA A 161 10.84 -5.32 -1.22
C ALA A 161 11.64 -5.84 -2.42
N PRO A 162 11.70 -5.09 -3.54
CA PRO A 162 12.63 -5.39 -4.62
C PRO A 162 14.10 -5.20 -4.16
N PRO A 163 15.05 -5.99 -4.69
CA PRO A 163 16.45 -5.88 -4.31
C PRO A 163 17.06 -4.55 -4.75
N ARG A 164 18.15 -4.16 -4.08
CA ARG A 164 18.97 -2.98 -4.41
C ARG A 164 20.31 -3.41 -4.99
N SER A 165 21.04 -2.45 -5.58
CA SER A 165 22.40 -2.69 -6.05
C SER A 165 23.27 -3.28 -4.94
N VAL A 166 23.94 -4.40 -5.24
CA VAL A 166 24.79 -5.10 -4.26
C VAL A 166 26.00 -4.23 -3.89
N THR A 167 26.22 -4.03 -2.59
CA THR A 167 27.35 -3.27 -2.03
C THR A 167 28.29 -4.18 -1.24
N GLY A 168 29.43 -3.63 -0.80
CA GLY A 168 30.35 -4.35 0.10
C GLY A 168 31.07 -5.55 -0.54
N VAL A 169 31.06 -5.66 -1.87
CA VAL A 169 31.70 -6.78 -2.58
C VAL A 169 33.19 -6.80 -2.23
N SER A 170 33.61 -7.88 -1.58
CA SER A 170 34.97 -8.10 -1.11
C SER A 170 35.41 -9.52 -1.44
N MET A 171 36.73 -9.70 -1.49
CA MET A 171 37.35 -10.95 -1.90
C MET A 171 38.49 -11.28 -0.95
N SER A 172 38.57 -12.54 -0.54
CA SER A 172 39.71 -13.09 0.18
C SER A 172 40.17 -14.41 -0.47
N ILE A 173 41.41 -14.81 -0.19
CA ILE A 173 41.99 -16.05 -0.71
C ILE A 173 42.28 -16.95 0.47
N GLY A 174 41.65 -18.14 0.49
CA GLY A 174 41.86 -19.13 1.53
C GLY A 174 43.21 -19.85 1.42
N GLU A 175 43.57 -20.61 2.45
CA GLU A 175 44.86 -21.36 2.49
C GLU A 175 45.02 -22.37 1.35
N THR A 176 43.91 -22.89 0.82
CA THR A 176 43.86 -23.81 -0.32
C THR A 176 43.97 -23.11 -1.67
N GLY A 177 43.99 -21.77 -1.70
CA GLY A 177 43.94 -20.95 -2.91
C GLY A 177 42.54 -20.73 -3.47
N ALA A 178 41.49 -21.25 -2.80
CA ALA A 178 40.09 -20.94 -3.10
C ALA A 178 39.81 -19.45 -2.88
N ILE A 179 38.91 -18.89 -3.69
CA ILE A 179 38.55 -17.47 -3.62
C ILE A 179 37.21 -17.36 -2.91
N GLU A 180 37.19 -16.68 -1.77
CA GLU A 180 35.95 -16.37 -1.04
C GLU A 180 35.46 -14.98 -1.42
N LEU A 181 34.21 -14.90 -1.88
CA LEU A 181 33.51 -13.68 -2.25
C LEU A 181 32.46 -13.37 -1.19
N ALA A 182 32.50 -12.18 -0.61
CA ALA A 182 31.50 -11.70 0.33
C ALA A 182 30.89 -10.37 -0.16
N TRP A 183 29.69 -10.05 0.28
CA TRP A 183 28.98 -8.82 0.00
C TRP A 183 27.99 -8.51 1.12
N ASP A 184 27.40 -7.31 1.11
CA ASP A 184 26.38 -6.93 2.08
C ASP A 184 25.08 -7.70 1.78
N SER A 185 24.63 -8.56 2.73
CA SER A 185 23.35 -9.25 2.61
C SER A 185 22.20 -8.24 2.72
N GLN A 186 21.18 -8.41 1.89
CA GLN A 186 19.96 -7.60 1.89
C GLN A 186 18.76 -8.33 2.55
N SER A 187 19.00 -9.46 3.21
CA SER A 187 17.93 -10.33 3.73
C SER A 187 17.02 -9.66 4.77
N ILE A 188 17.50 -8.61 5.45
CA ILE A 188 16.73 -7.84 6.44
C ILE A 188 15.96 -6.70 5.78
N GLU A 189 16.48 -6.15 4.70
CA GLU A 189 15.92 -4.99 4.03
C GLU A 189 14.87 -5.37 3.00
N VAL A 190 15.02 -6.51 2.32
CA VAL A 190 14.17 -6.88 1.18
C VAL A 190 13.58 -8.29 1.27
N GLY A 191 14.03 -9.09 2.22
CA GLY A 191 13.52 -10.44 2.46
C GLY A 191 14.56 -11.56 2.32
N PRO A 192 14.55 -12.59 3.19
CA PRO A 192 15.46 -13.74 3.14
C PRO A 192 15.27 -14.64 1.91
N ALA A 193 14.17 -14.52 1.16
CA ALA A 193 14.01 -15.22 -0.12
C ALA A 193 14.80 -14.55 -1.27
N THR A 194 15.54 -13.47 -1.02
CA THR A 194 16.46 -12.87 -1.99
C THR A 194 17.54 -13.86 -2.41
N ARG A 195 17.88 -13.84 -3.69
CA ARG A 195 18.91 -14.69 -4.30
C ARG A 195 19.95 -13.86 -5.04
N TYR A 196 21.18 -14.35 -5.09
CA TYR A 196 22.30 -13.69 -5.75
C TYR A 196 22.85 -14.54 -6.89
N ASP A 197 23.28 -13.87 -7.96
CA ASP A 197 23.98 -14.48 -9.08
C ASP A 197 25.37 -13.85 -9.23
N ILE A 198 26.36 -14.66 -9.59
CA ILE A 198 27.74 -14.22 -9.80
C ILE A 198 28.15 -14.48 -11.24
N VAL A 199 28.65 -13.44 -11.89
CA VAL A 199 29.34 -13.56 -13.18
C VAL A 199 30.81 -13.31 -13.00
N THR A 200 31.60 -14.00 -13.83
CA THR A 200 33.05 -13.88 -13.83
C THR A 200 33.59 -13.85 -15.25
N GLY A 201 34.84 -13.41 -15.38
CA GLY A 201 35.59 -13.41 -16.62
C GLY A 201 37.01 -12.91 -16.40
N LEU A 202 37.80 -12.87 -17.47
CA LEU A 202 39.19 -12.44 -17.41
C LEU A 202 39.33 -11.00 -17.93
N ILE A 203 40.15 -10.19 -17.26
CA ILE A 203 40.29 -8.75 -17.57
C ILE A 203 40.88 -8.50 -18.97
N ASP A 204 41.74 -9.39 -19.45
CA ASP A 204 42.32 -9.28 -20.78
C ASP A 204 41.29 -9.56 -21.89
N GLU A 205 40.30 -10.41 -21.64
CA GLU A 205 39.16 -10.63 -22.53
C GLU A 205 38.21 -9.44 -22.48
N LEU A 206 37.91 -8.92 -21.29
CA LEU A 206 37.10 -7.71 -21.10
C LEU A 206 37.69 -6.52 -21.86
N ARG A 207 39.02 -6.36 -21.82
CA ARG A 207 39.74 -5.33 -22.58
C ARG A 207 39.65 -5.54 -24.08
N GLN A 208 39.77 -6.79 -24.56
CA GLN A 208 39.69 -7.10 -26.00
C GLN A 208 38.29 -6.86 -26.55
N ASP A 209 37.26 -7.17 -25.76
CA ASP A 209 35.86 -7.02 -26.16
C ASP A 209 35.35 -5.57 -26.03
N GLY A 210 36.02 -4.74 -25.21
CA GLY A 210 35.49 -3.43 -24.81
C GLY A 210 34.21 -3.55 -23.97
N GLY A 211 34.03 -4.68 -23.28
CA GLY A 211 32.81 -5.02 -22.56
C GLY A 211 32.83 -6.45 -22.03
N TYR A 212 31.65 -6.98 -21.72
CA TYR A 212 31.50 -8.25 -21.00
C TYR A 212 31.06 -9.43 -21.89
N PHE A 213 31.37 -9.38 -23.19
CA PHE A 213 30.86 -10.36 -24.17
C PHE A 213 31.24 -11.81 -23.85
N ARG A 214 32.46 -12.04 -23.33
CA ARG A 214 32.93 -13.37 -22.87
C ARG A 214 32.71 -13.64 -21.38
N ALA A 215 31.92 -12.84 -20.66
CA ALA A 215 31.58 -13.15 -19.29
C ALA A 215 30.81 -14.48 -19.19
N THR A 216 31.05 -15.23 -18.13
CA THR A 216 30.40 -16.52 -17.86
C THR A 216 29.69 -16.49 -16.53
N CYS A 217 28.61 -17.27 -16.41
CA CYS A 217 27.95 -17.44 -15.12
C CYS A 217 28.82 -18.34 -14.26
N LEU A 218 29.19 -17.84 -13.08
CA LEU A 218 29.88 -18.64 -12.08
C LEU A 218 28.87 -19.43 -11.26
N GLU A 219 27.83 -18.77 -10.76
CA GLU A 219 26.78 -19.39 -9.96
C GLU A 219 25.48 -18.54 -9.97
N THR A 220 24.33 -19.19 -9.76
CA THR A 220 23.01 -18.55 -9.64
C THR A 220 22.25 -19.09 -8.43
N GLY A 221 21.37 -18.26 -7.86
CA GLY A 221 20.47 -18.71 -6.80
C GLY A 221 21.16 -18.84 -5.43
N ILE A 222 22.24 -18.10 -5.20
CA ILE A 222 22.95 -18.09 -3.91
C ILE A 222 22.05 -17.43 -2.87
N GLU A 223 21.84 -18.08 -1.72
CA GLU A 223 20.91 -17.60 -0.68
C GLU A 223 21.53 -16.52 0.21
N ALA A 224 22.84 -16.63 0.50
CA ALA A 224 23.55 -15.68 1.34
C ALA A 224 25.06 -15.66 1.04
N PRO A 225 25.76 -14.55 1.27
CA PRO A 225 27.21 -14.52 1.31
C PRO A 225 27.77 -15.24 2.57
N PRO A 226 29.02 -15.71 2.53
CA PRO A 226 29.94 -15.69 1.39
C PRO A 226 29.72 -16.84 0.40
N PHE A 227 30.24 -16.69 -0.82
CA PHE A 227 30.37 -17.75 -1.83
C PHE A 227 31.84 -18.11 -2.05
N VAL A 228 32.14 -19.41 -2.19
CA VAL A 228 33.51 -19.92 -2.41
C VAL A 228 33.68 -20.43 -3.84
N ASP A 229 34.56 -19.78 -4.60
CA ASP A 229 35.02 -20.23 -5.92
C ASP A 229 36.23 -21.18 -5.77
N GLU A 230 35.93 -22.47 -5.85
CA GLU A 230 36.91 -23.57 -5.76
C GLU A 230 37.81 -23.68 -7.01
N THR A 231 37.54 -22.91 -8.09
CA THR A 231 38.47 -22.88 -9.24
C THR A 231 39.80 -22.20 -8.88
N GLY A 232 39.81 -21.41 -7.79
CA GLY A 232 40.98 -20.76 -7.25
C GLY A 232 41.57 -19.71 -8.18
N ASN A 233 42.83 -19.33 -7.92
CA ASN A 233 43.50 -18.27 -8.67
C ASN A 233 43.55 -18.53 -10.19
N PRO A 234 43.37 -17.48 -11.02
CA PRO A 234 43.62 -17.60 -12.46
C PRO A 234 45.10 -17.95 -12.70
N VAL A 235 45.42 -18.46 -13.89
CA VAL A 235 46.82 -18.78 -14.24
C VAL A 235 47.73 -17.55 -14.07
N PRO A 236 48.99 -17.72 -13.65
CA PRO A 236 49.89 -16.60 -13.39
C PRO A 236 49.94 -15.59 -14.54
N GLY A 237 49.78 -14.30 -14.20
CA GLY A 237 49.75 -13.21 -15.18
C GLY A 237 48.37 -12.86 -15.73
N ARG A 238 47.30 -13.60 -15.36
CA ARG A 238 45.91 -13.25 -15.66
C ARG A 238 45.23 -12.64 -14.44
N ILE A 239 44.24 -11.78 -14.69
CA ILE A 239 43.39 -11.19 -13.66
C ILE A 239 41.95 -11.61 -13.95
N ARG A 240 41.23 -12.09 -12.93
CA ARG A 240 39.82 -12.43 -12.98
C ARG A 240 39.00 -11.37 -12.25
N TYR A 241 37.82 -11.06 -12.77
CA TYR A 241 36.84 -10.21 -12.08
C TYR A 241 35.63 -11.02 -11.65
N TYR A 242 34.88 -10.48 -10.69
CA TYR A 242 33.59 -11.00 -10.25
C TYR A 242 32.61 -9.84 -10.17
N LEU A 243 31.38 -10.06 -10.59
CA LEU A 243 30.27 -9.13 -10.38
C LEU A 243 29.09 -9.91 -9.79
N VAL A 244 28.41 -9.29 -8.85
CA VAL A 244 27.27 -9.87 -8.14
C VAL A 244 26.02 -9.06 -8.45
N ARG A 245 24.89 -9.73 -8.66
CA ARG A 245 23.56 -9.10 -8.69
C ARG A 245 22.62 -9.78 -7.71
N ALA A 246 21.58 -9.06 -7.29
CA ALA A 246 20.50 -9.57 -6.45
C ALA A 246 19.18 -9.64 -7.23
N ARG A 247 18.38 -10.66 -6.95
CA ARG A 247 17.06 -10.91 -7.55
C ARG A 247 16.11 -11.56 -6.55
N ASN A 248 14.83 -11.26 -6.68
CA ASN A 248 13.71 -11.95 -6.05
C ASN A 248 12.45 -11.80 -6.93
N ASP A 249 11.31 -12.30 -6.47
CA ASP A 249 10.06 -12.24 -7.24
C ASP A 249 9.49 -10.82 -7.34
N CYS A 250 9.90 -9.91 -6.44
CA CYS A 250 9.56 -8.49 -6.49
C CYS A 250 10.41 -7.69 -7.49
N GLY A 251 11.54 -8.23 -7.94
CA GLY A 251 12.37 -7.61 -8.97
C GLY A 251 13.81 -8.10 -9.01
N SER A 252 14.57 -7.54 -9.95
CA SER A 252 16.01 -7.79 -10.04
C SER A 252 16.76 -6.49 -10.32
N VAL A 253 17.97 -6.40 -9.77
CA VAL A 253 18.92 -5.36 -10.13
C VAL A 253 20.02 -5.97 -10.99
N GLY A 254 20.61 -5.16 -11.87
CA GLY A 254 21.73 -5.60 -12.69
C GLY A 254 23.05 -5.67 -11.92
N TYR A 255 24.13 -5.94 -12.66
CA TYR A 255 25.49 -6.06 -12.12
C TYR A 255 26.17 -4.71 -11.80
N GLY A 256 25.44 -3.78 -11.16
CA GLY A 256 25.92 -2.47 -10.71
C GLY A 256 26.08 -1.43 -11.82
N HIS A 257 25.38 -1.60 -12.95
CA HIS A 257 25.32 -0.63 -14.03
C HIS A 257 24.37 0.54 -13.68
N VAL A 258 24.61 1.74 -14.21
CA VAL A 258 23.77 2.93 -13.92
C VAL A 258 22.74 3.23 -15.01
N ASP A 259 23.03 2.84 -16.25
CA ASP A 259 22.17 3.03 -17.42
C ASP A 259 22.54 2.03 -18.53
N ALA A 260 21.85 2.13 -19.67
CA ALA A 260 22.09 1.27 -20.84
C ALA A 260 23.39 1.57 -21.61
N ALA A 261 24.08 2.67 -21.32
CA ALA A 261 25.37 2.99 -21.92
C ALA A 261 26.54 2.29 -21.18
N ASP A 262 26.34 1.90 -19.93
CA ASP A 262 27.28 1.09 -19.18
C ASP A 262 27.41 -0.32 -19.79
N PRO A 263 28.63 -0.80 -20.13
CA PRO A 263 28.82 -2.12 -20.73
C PRO A 263 28.30 -3.28 -19.88
N ARG A 264 28.11 -3.10 -18.57
CA ARG A 264 27.54 -4.10 -17.66
C ARG A 264 26.05 -4.31 -17.88
N PHE A 265 25.33 -3.39 -18.51
CA PHE A 265 23.90 -3.55 -18.85
C PHE A 265 23.66 -4.82 -19.68
N ALA A 266 24.59 -5.19 -20.56
CA ALA A 266 24.48 -6.38 -21.39
C ALA A 266 24.46 -7.70 -20.59
N LEU A 267 24.96 -7.69 -19.34
CA LEU A 267 24.98 -8.87 -18.47
C LEU A 267 23.60 -9.22 -17.90
N ASP A 268 22.64 -8.30 -17.95
CA ASP A 268 21.29 -8.52 -17.41
C ASP A 268 20.40 -9.32 -18.35
N ALA A 269 20.86 -9.54 -19.58
CA ALA A 269 20.23 -10.49 -20.50
C ALA A 269 20.17 -11.90 -19.88
N PRO A 270 19.31 -12.82 -20.39
CA PRO A 270 19.21 -14.20 -19.90
C PRO A 270 20.52 -15.01 -19.93
N ARG A 271 21.57 -14.46 -20.54
CA ARG A 271 22.93 -14.95 -20.49
C ARG A 271 23.84 -13.78 -20.09
N PRO A 272 24.84 -14.01 -19.24
CA PRO A 272 25.39 -15.34 -18.94
C PRO A 272 24.67 -16.14 -17.83
N CYS A 273 24.09 -15.50 -16.82
CA CYS A 273 23.33 -16.19 -15.76
C CYS A 273 21.82 -16.22 -16.05
N PRO A 274 21.21 -17.40 -16.29
CA PRO A 274 19.78 -17.50 -16.54
C PRO A 274 18.97 -17.27 -15.26
N TYR A 275 17.77 -16.69 -15.42
CA TYR A 275 16.76 -16.73 -14.37
C TYR A 275 16.29 -18.18 -14.21
N ARG A 276 16.64 -18.81 -13.08
CA ARG A 276 16.03 -20.06 -12.61
C ARG A 276 14.94 -19.73 -11.63
#